data_AF-A0AAW8U2A0-F1
#
_entry.id   AF-A0AAW8U2A0-F1
#
_cell.length_a   1.000
_cell.length_b   1.000
_cell.length_c   1.000
_cell.angle_alpha   90.00
_cell.angle_beta   90.00
_cell.angle_gamma   90.00
#
_symmetry.space_group_name_H-M   'P 1'
#
loop_
_entity.id
_entity.type
_entity.pdbx_description
1 polymer ?
#
loop_
_entity_poly.entity_id
_entity_poly.type
_entity_poly.pdbx_seq_one_letter_code
_entity_poly.pdbx_strand_id
1 'polypeptide(L)'
;MISLELLQKLTPIQPENICYEKQNEDYEGMTFTINNQSFRSRLAKKTPTKKGYFVVFWEKDENNINQPFLFEESPQETLVFVSDNEKRGVFKFPKEILLKKRILQGDKSKGKMGIRVYPEWESDLNQTATKTQQWQLDYFTFLD
;
A
#
# COMPACT_ATOMS: atom_id res chain seq x y z
N MET A 1 0.67 7.23 14.85
CA MET A 1 0.18 6.75 13.54
C MET A 1 0.18 5.25 13.62
N ILE A 2 -0.94 4.62 13.27
CA ILE A 2 -1.11 3.17 13.37
C ILE A 2 -0.06 2.46 12.49
N SER A 3 0.23 2.99 11.31
CA SER A 3 1.25 2.48 10.40
C SER A 3 2.66 2.43 11.01
N LEU A 4 3.05 3.41 11.84
CA LEU A 4 4.34 3.37 12.55
C LEU A 4 4.34 2.31 13.66
N GLU A 5 3.25 2.18 14.39
CA GLU A 5 3.09 1.14 15.43
C GLU A 5 3.15 -0.27 14.81
N LEU A 6 2.50 -0.47 13.65
CA LEU A 6 2.54 -1.74 12.92
C LEU A 6 3.89 -2.00 12.26
N LEU A 7 4.60 -0.97 11.81
CA LEU A 7 5.96 -1.11 11.30
C LEU A 7 6.91 -1.67 12.37
N GLN A 8 6.76 -1.25 13.63
CA GLN A 8 7.55 -1.78 14.75
C GLN A 8 7.28 -3.26 15.04
N LYS A 9 6.09 -3.78 14.66
CA LYS A 9 5.81 -5.22 14.74
C LYS A 9 6.45 -6.02 13.61
N LEU A 10 6.59 -5.40 12.44
CA LEU A 10 7.17 -6.03 11.26
C LEU A 10 8.69 -6.15 11.35
N THR A 11 9.35 -5.18 11.98
CA THR A 11 10.81 -5.13 12.09
C THR A 11 11.26 -4.39 13.36
N PRO A 12 12.33 -4.84 14.03
CA PRO A 12 12.91 -4.11 15.16
C PRO A 12 13.74 -2.89 14.74
N ILE A 13 14.06 -2.75 13.45
CA ILE A 13 14.91 -1.68 12.93
C ILE A 13 14.08 -0.41 12.79
N GLN A 14 14.58 0.69 13.35
CA GLN A 14 13.91 1.98 13.28
C GLN A 14 13.99 2.57 11.88
N PRO A 15 12.89 3.13 11.34
CA PRO A 15 12.93 3.83 10.07
C PRO A 15 13.69 5.15 10.19
N GLU A 16 14.47 5.45 9.17
CA GLU A 16 15.19 6.71 9.01
C GLU A 16 14.54 7.56 7.92
N ASN A 17 14.86 8.87 7.88
CA ASN A 17 14.42 9.79 6.82
C ASN A 17 12.90 9.78 6.58
N ILE A 18 12.11 9.68 7.65
CA ILE A 18 10.65 9.65 7.55
C ILE A 18 10.14 10.97 6.98
N CYS A 19 9.40 10.89 5.88
CA CYS A 19 8.72 12.01 5.25
C CYS A 19 7.23 11.70 5.15
N TYR A 20 6.39 12.54 5.78
CA TYR A 20 4.94 12.39 5.73
C TYR A 20 4.37 13.00 4.45
N GLU A 21 3.56 12.23 3.73
CA GLU A 21 2.93 12.63 2.48
C GLU A 21 1.59 13.33 2.76
N LYS A 22 1.63 14.65 2.95
CA LYS A 22 0.46 15.47 3.31
C LYS A 22 -0.76 15.23 2.41
N GLN A 23 -0.56 15.06 1.10
CA GLN A 23 -1.64 14.82 0.15
C GLN A 23 -2.39 13.49 0.37
N ASN A 24 -1.78 12.55 1.09
CA ASN A 24 -2.31 11.24 1.42
C ASN A 24 -2.36 11.01 2.94
N GLU A 25 -2.39 12.08 3.76
CA GLU A 25 -2.34 11.99 5.22
C GLU A 25 -3.50 11.16 5.80
N ASP A 26 -4.66 11.21 5.15
CA ASP A 26 -5.82 10.39 5.48
C ASP A 26 -5.48 8.89 5.52
N TYR A 27 -4.55 8.44 4.69
CA TYR A 27 -4.11 7.04 4.61
C TYR A 27 -2.74 6.86 5.27
N GLU A 28 -2.38 7.75 6.21
CA GLU A 28 -1.10 7.73 6.92
C GLU A 28 0.10 7.60 5.96
N GLY A 29 0.04 8.31 4.82
CA GLY A 29 1.04 8.23 3.78
C GLY A 29 2.40 8.72 4.28
N MET A 30 3.44 7.90 4.12
CA MET A 30 4.82 8.30 4.39
C MET A 30 5.81 7.54 3.52
N THR A 31 6.99 8.11 3.33
CA THR A 31 8.18 7.45 2.82
C THR A 31 9.27 7.44 3.90
N PHE A 32 10.16 6.46 3.85
CA PHE A 32 11.26 6.31 4.81
C PHE A 32 12.29 5.33 4.26
N THR A 33 13.40 5.16 4.98
CA THR A 33 14.44 4.17 4.68
C THR A 33 14.65 3.21 5.84
N ILE A 34 14.91 1.93 5.53
CA ILE A 34 15.39 0.92 6.49
C ILE A 34 16.58 0.23 5.82
N ASN A 35 17.74 0.20 6.48
CA ASN A 35 18.98 -0.38 5.92
C ASN A 35 19.29 0.11 4.49
N ASN A 36 19.20 1.42 4.27
CA ASN A 36 19.38 2.07 2.95
C ASN A 36 18.38 1.66 1.85
N GLN A 37 17.38 0.83 2.15
CA GLN A 37 16.29 0.53 1.22
C GLN A 37 15.14 1.50 1.44
N SER A 38 14.60 2.06 0.36
CA SER A 38 13.47 3.00 0.41
C SER A 38 12.13 2.28 0.45
N PHE A 39 11.22 2.83 1.24
CA PHE A 39 9.87 2.35 1.43
C PHE A 39 8.86 3.49 1.30
N ARG A 40 7.66 3.14 0.86
CA ARG A 40 6.45 3.94 1.06
C ARG A 40 5.45 3.13 1.88
N SER A 41 4.71 3.75 2.77
CA SER A 41 3.63 3.05 3.49
C SER A 41 2.30 3.77 3.42
N ARG A 42 1.22 2.99 3.57
CA ARG A 42 -0.16 3.45 3.68
C ARG A 42 -0.90 2.63 4.73
N LEU A 43 -1.91 3.23 5.37
CA LEU A 43 -2.94 2.55 6.13
C LEU A 43 -4.22 2.48 5.27
N ALA A 44 -4.59 1.27 4.85
CA ALA A 44 -5.81 1.05 4.08
C ALA A 44 -7.06 1.19 4.96
N LYS A 45 -8.16 1.66 4.38
CA LYS A 45 -9.41 1.94 5.08
C LYS A 45 -10.52 0.98 4.67
N LYS A 46 -11.23 0.44 5.66
CA LYS A 46 -12.49 -0.27 5.43
C LYS A 46 -13.53 0.71 4.91
N THR A 47 -14.35 0.27 3.95
CA THR A 47 -15.45 1.09 3.41
C THR A 47 -16.79 0.41 3.68
N PRO A 48 -17.88 1.16 3.95
CA PRO A 48 -19.13 0.57 4.42
C PRO A 48 -19.77 -0.44 3.44
N THR A 49 -19.67 -0.20 2.14
CA THR A 49 -20.46 -0.91 1.12
C THR A 49 -19.68 -1.92 0.29
N LYS A 50 -18.36 -2.01 0.46
CA LYS A 50 -17.50 -2.85 -0.38
C LYS A 50 -16.49 -3.61 0.48
N LYS A 51 -16.38 -4.92 0.22
CA LYS A 51 -15.37 -5.82 0.79
C LYS A 51 -13.94 -5.34 0.47
N GLY A 52 -12.99 -5.77 1.30
CA GLY A 52 -11.61 -5.31 1.28
C GLY A 52 -11.42 -3.87 1.73
N TYR A 53 -10.15 -3.45 1.74
CA TYR A 53 -9.73 -2.17 2.29
C TYR A 53 -9.22 -1.29 1.15
N PHE A 54 -9.76 -0.08 1.05
CA PHE A 54 -9.38 0.88 0.03
C PHE A 54 -8.12 1.64 0.44
N VAL A 55 -7.23 1.87 -0.51
CA VAL A 55 -5.98 2.60 -0.31
C VAL A 55 -5.62 3.40 -1.56
N VAL A 56 -5.06 4.59 -1.35
CA VAL A 56 -4.66 5.52 -2.41
C VAL A 56 -3.21 5.28 -2.87
N PHE A 57 -2.99 5.45 -4.17
CA PHE A 57 -1.73 5.26 -4.89
C PHE A 57 -1.47 6.42 -5.86
N TRP A 58 -1.57 7.67 -5.38
CA TRP A 58 -1.43 8.86 -6.21
C TRP A 58 -0.55 9.93 -5.57
N GLU A 59 0.02 10.78 -6.42
CA GLU A 59 0.74 12.01 -6.08
C GLU A 59 0.31 13.15 -7.00
N LYS A 60 0.88 14.33 -6.77
CA LYS A 60 0.68 15.47 -7.65
C LYS A 60 1.85 15.58 -8.62
N ASP A 61 1.55 15.80 -9.88
CA ASP A 61 2.56 16.15 -10.88
C ASP A 61 3.07 17.59 -10.71
N GLU A 62 4.01 17.98 -11.56
CA GLU A 62 4.56 19.36 -11.60
C GLU A 62 3.50 20.45 -11.84
N ASN A 63 2.34 20.07 -12.41
CA ASN A 63 1.21 20.95 -12.67
C ASN A 63 0.15 20.89 -11.56
N ASN A 64 0.46 20.23 -10.42
CA ASN A 64 -0.41 20.07 -9.26
C ASN A 64 -1.69 19.22 -9.53
N ILE A 65 -1.66 18.38 -10.57
CA ILE A 65 -2.71 17.46 -10.99
C ILE A 65 -2.45 16.08 -10.37
N ASN A 66 -3.51 15.40 -9.92
CA ASN A 66 -3.40 14.05 -9.37
C ASN A 66 -3.02 13.04 -10.45
N GLN A 67 -1.95 12.29 -10.22
CA GLN A 67 -1.47 11.21 -11.08
C GLN A 67 -1.15 9.96 -10.26
N PRO A 68 -1.20 8.75 -10.84
CA PRO A 68 -0.63 7.56 -10.22
C PRO A 68 0.87 7.71 -10.00
N PHE A 69 1.42 6.99 -9.03
CA PHE A 69 2.87 6.96 -8.82
C PHE A 69 3.62 6.45 -10.05
N LEU A 70 4.71 7.10 -10.40
CA LEU A 70 5.63 6.69 -11.46
C LEU A 70 6.52 5.53 -10.98
N PHE A 71 6.73 4.51 -11.82
CA PHE A 71 7.56 3.34 -11.48
C PHE A 71 9.02 3.72 -11.18
N GLU A 72 9.60 4.65 -11.95
CA GLU A 72 10.99 5.08 -11.78
C GLU A 72 11.22 5.85 -10.47
N GLU A 73 10.21 6.59 -10.01
CA GLU A 73 10.27 7.40 -8.78
C GLU A 73 9.73 6.66 -7.55
N SER A 74 9.15 5.47 -7.74
CA SER A 74 8.60 4.68 -6.66
C SER A 74 9.71 4.01 -5.83
N PRO A 75 9.55 3.93 -4.49
CA PRO A 75 10.43 3.13 -3.64
C PRO A 75 10.44 1.66 -4.04
N GLN A 76 11.46 0.92 -3.59
CA GLN A 76 11.60 -0.51 -3.92
C GLN A 76 10.39 -1.32 -3.44
N GLU A 77 9.84 -0.96 -2.28
CA GLU A 77 8.71 -1.65 -1.69
C GLU A 77 7.66 -0.67 -1.15
N THR A 78 6.38 -1.03 -1.29
CA THR A 78 5.25 -0.32 -0.68
C THR A 78 4.58 -1.21 0.35
N LEU A 79 4.50 -0.72 1.59
CA LEU A 79 3.80 -1.35 2.70
C LEU A 79 2.35 -0.84 2.77
N VAL A 80 1.37 -1.73 2.61
CA VAL A 80 -0.03 -1.39 2.85
C VAL A 80 -0.49 -2.10 4.12
N PHE A 81 -0.57 -1.34 5.20
CA PHE A 81 -1.09 -1.83 6.47
C PHE A 81 -2.60 -1.90 6.45
N VAL A 82 -3.14 -2.92 7.11
CA VAL A 82 -4.55 -3.06 7.43
C VAL A 82 -4.67 -3.24 8.93
N SER A 83 -5.58 -2.49 9.55
CA SER A 83 -5.94 -2.63 10.97
C SER A 83 -7.45 -2.60 11.09
N ASP A 84 -8.05 -3.72 11.49
CA ASP A 84 -9.51 -3.89 11.63
C ASP A 84 -9.81 -4.62 12.94
N ASN A 85 -10.12 -3.85 13.98
CA ASN A 85 -10.27 -4.33 15.36
C ASN A 85 -9.03 -5.10 15.83
N GLU A 86 -9.18 -6.41 16.05
CA GLU A 86 -8.14 -7.32 16.50
C GLU A 86 -7.27 -7.86 15.36
N LYS A 87 -7.67 -7.67 14.09
CA LYS A 87 -6.92 -8.20 12.95
C LYS A 87 -6.05 -7.13 12.31
N ARG A 88 -4.75 -7.37 12.26
CA ARG A 88 -3.77 -6.48 11.66
C ARG A 88 -2.81 -7.26 10.78
N GLY A 89 -2.40 -6.60 9.71
CA GLY A 89 -1.57 -7.22 8.71
C GLY A 89 -0.96 -6.20 7.79
N VAL A 90 -0.02 -6.65 6.98
CA VAL A 90 0.68 -5.80 6.03
C VAL A 90 0.81 -6.53 4.70
N PHE A 91 0.60 -5.78 3.63
CA PHE A 91 1.05 -6.17 2.31
C PHE A 91 2.37 -5.50 2.01
N LYS A 92 3.38 -6.30 1.66
CA LYS A 92 4.71 -5.81 1.28
C LYS A 92 4.87 -6.00 -0.23
N PHE A 93 4.46 -5.00 -1.01
CA PHE A 93 4.47 -5.08 -2.47
C PHE A 93 5.78 -4.52 -3.06
N PRO A 94 6.60 -5.35 -3.74
CA PRO A 94 7.67 -4.84 -4.61
C PRO A 94 7.14 -3.92 -5.71
N LYS A 95 7.91 -2.93 -6.12
CA LYS A 95 7.48 -2.02 -7.20
C LYS A 95 7.22 -2.76 -8.53
N GLU A 96 7.93 -3.85 -8.80
CA GLU A 96 7.78 -4.68 -9.99
C GLU A 96 6.40 -5.34 -10.05
N ILE A 97 5.89 -5.84 -8.91
CA ILE A 97 4.54 -6.43 -8.88
C ILE A 97 3.49 -5.34 -9.05
N LEU A 98 3.69 -4.15 -8.47
CA LEU A 98 2.77 -3.03 -8.64
C LEU A 98 2.72 -2.57 -10.10
N LEU A 99 3.85 -2.53 -10.82
CA LEU A 99 3.88 -2.27 -12.26
C LEU A 99 3.19 -3.38 -13.05
N LYS A 100 3.50 -4.65 -12.76
CA LYS A 100 2.88 -5.82 -13.43
C LYS A 100 1.36 -5.85 -13.26
N LYS A 101 0.84 -5.40 -12.11
CA LYS A 101 -0.59 -5.29 -11.82
C LYS A 101 -1.21 -3.96 -12.27
N ARG A 102 -0.44 -3.15 -13.01
CA ARG A 102 -0.81 -1.85 -13.59
C ARG A 102 -1.29 -0.84 -12.54
N ILE A 103 -0.66 -0.87 -11.37
CA ILE A 103 -0.91 0.06 -10.25
C ILE A 103 0.02 1.26 -10.40
N LEU A 104 1.32 1.02 -10.62
CA LEU A 104 2.25 2.08 -10.98
C LEU A 104 2.10 2.44 -12.46
N GLN A 105 2.37 3.72 -12.75
CA GLN A 105 2.52 4.22 -14.10
C GLN A 105 3.91 3.86 -14.64
N GLY A 106 3.97 3.47 -15.91
CA GLY A 106 5.19 3.20 -16.66
C GLY A 106 4.86 3.16 -18.15
N ASP A 107 5.83 2.87 -19.01
CA ASP A 107 5.68 3.02 -20.48
C ASP A 107 4.42 2.38 -21.07
N LYS A 108 4.00 1.23 -20.53
CA LYS A 108 2.83 0.45 -21.00
C LYS A 108 1.67 0.44 -20.01
N SER A 109 1.72 1.23 -18.94
CA SER A 109 0.74 1.26 -17.86
C SER A 109 0.38 2.68 -17.49
N LYS A 110 -0.90 3.04 -17.61
CA LYS A 110 -1.40 4.34 -17.11
C LYS A 110 -1.41 4.44 -15.57
N GLY A 111 -1.18 3.33 -14.85
CA GLY A 111 -1.28 3.27 -13.40
C GLY A 111 -2.71 3.39 -12.86
N LYS A 112 -2.83 3.37 -11.53
CA LYS A 112 -4.08 3.54 -10.77
C LYS A 112 -3.82 4.46 -9.59
N MET A 113 -4.76 5.37 -9.34
CA MET A 113 -4.71 6.26 -8.18
C MET A 113 -5.20 5.61 -6.88
N GLY A 114 -5.73 4.39 -6.93
CA GLY A 114 -6.19 3.68 -5.76
C GLY A 114 -6.59 2.25 -6.07
N ILE A 115 -6.51 1.40 -5.07
CA ILE A 115 -6.83 -0.03 -5.17
C ILE A 115 -7.58 -0.49 -3.92
N ARG A 116 -8.05 -1.74 -3.98
CA ARG A 116 -8.45 -2.49 -2.79
C ARG A 116 -7.44 -3.59 -2.52
N VAL A 117 -7.14 -3.78 -1.24
CA VAL A 117 -6.39 -4.92 -0.74
C VAL A 117 -7.31 -5.84 0.05
N TYR A 118 -7.08 -7.14 -0.08
CA TYR A 118 -7.91 -8.20 0.48
C TYR A 118 -7.01 -9.10 1.34
N PRO A 119 -6.89 -8.83 2.65
CA PRO A 119 -6.12 -9.70 3.56
C PRO A 119 -6.73 -11.09 3.61
N GLU A 120 -6.00 -12.06 4.14
CA GLU A 120 -6.42 -13.47 4.16
C GLU A 120 -7.76 -13.71 4.85
N TRP A 121 -8.12 -12.84 5.80
CA TRP A 121 -9.38 -12.93 6.53
C TRP A 121 -10.60 -12.36 5.79
N GLU A 122 -10.42 -11.73 4.62
CA GLU A 122 -11.55 -11.29 3.80
C GLU A 122 -12.14 -12.47 3.02
N SER A 123 -13.36 -12.88 3.39
CA SER A 123 -14.13 -13.94 2.75
C SER A 123 -15.29 -13.43 1.89
N ASP A 124 -15.92 -14.34 1.16
CA ASP A 124 -17.15 -14.11 0.36
C ASP A 124 -16.98 -13.02 -0.70
N LEU A 125 -15.80 -13.05 -1.34
CA LEU A 125 -15.41 -12.10 -2.37
C LEU A 125 -16.06 -12.46 -3.70
N ASN A 126 -16.42 -11.43 -4.48
CA ASN A 126 -16.80 -11.65 -5.88
C ASN A 126 -15.59 -12.15 -6.70
N GLN A 127 -15.83 -12.58 -7.94
CA GLN A 127 -14.79 -13.19 -8.78
C GLN A 127 -13.57 -12.28 -9.02
N THR A 128 -13.78 -10.98 -9.23
CA THR A 128 -12.70 -10.01 -9.47
C THR A 128 -11.87 -9.78 -8.20
N ALA A 129 -12.54 -9.64 -7.06
CA ALA A 129 -11.90 -9.48 -5.76
C ALA A 129 -11.12 -10.75 -5.36
N THR A 130 -11.67 -11.94 -5.62
CA THR A 130 -11.00 -13.23 -5.39
C THR A 130 -9.71 -13.34 -6.19
N LYS A 131 -9.74 -13.02 -7.50
CA LYS A 131 -8.52 -13.02 -8.34
C LYS A 131 -7.50 -11.98 -7.87
N THR A 132 -7.97 -10.87 -7.30
CA THR A 132 -7.10 -9.82 -6.76
C THR A 132 -6.45 -10.26 -5.45
N GLN A 133 -7.24 -10.82 -4.53
CA GLN A 133 -6.76 -11.41 -3.29
C GLN A 133 -5.69 -12.47 -3.56
N GLN A 134 -5.93 -13.39 -4.51
CA GLN A 134 -5.03 -14.50 -4.78
C GLN A 134 -3.57 -14.07 -4.99
N TRP A 135 -3.32 -13.02 -5.79
CA TRP A 135 -1.94 -12.55 -5.98
C TRP A 135 -1.46 -11.64 -4.84
N GLN A 136 -2.36 -10.98 -4.13
CA GLN A 136 -1.99 -10.13 -3.00
C GLN A 136 -1.50 -10.97 -1.80
N LEU A 137 -2.06 -12.17 -1.62
CA LEU A 137 -1.67 -13.07 -0.53
C LEU A 137 -0.22 -13.54 -0.61
N ASP A 138 0.38 -13.60 -1.81
CA ASP A 138 1.81 -13.86 -1.98
C ASP A 138 2.70 -12.79 -1.30
N TYR A 139 2.11 -11.63 -0.96
CA TYR A 139 2.79 -10.48 -0.36
C TYR A 139 2.19 -10.10 1.00
N PHE A 140 1.32 -10.92 1.57
CA PHE A 140 0.63 -10.63 2.81
C PHE A 140 1.33 -11.26 4.03
N THR A 141 1.35 -10.55 5.14
CA THR A 141 1.81 -11.06 6.43
C THR A 141 0.83 -10.64 7.52
N PHE A 142 0.33 -11.62 8.26
CA PHE A 142 -0.46 -11.41 9.46
C PHE A 142 0.45 -10.90 10.59
N LEU A 143 0.00 -9.88 11.33
CA LEU A 143 0.78 -9.28 12.42
C LEU A 143 0.19 -9.59 13.80
N ASP A 144 -1.14 -9.51 13.94
CA ASP A 144 -1.89 -9.85 15.16
C ASP A 144 -3.40 -9.95 14.89
#